data_AF-A0A1G2DQD8-F1
#
_entry.id   AF-A0A1G2DQD8-F1
#
_cell.length_a   1.000
_cell.length_b   1.000
_cell.length_c   1.000
_cell.angle_alpha   90.00
_cell.angle_beta   90.00
_cell.angle_gamma   90.00
#
_symmetry.space_group_name_H-M   'P 1'
#
loop_
_entity.id
_entity.type
_entity.pdbx_description
1 polymer ?
#
loop_
_entity_poly.entity_id
_entity_poly.type
_entity_poly.pdbx_seq_one_letter_code
_entity_poly.pdbx_strand_id
1 'polypeptide(L)'
;MDILGSRVRVRAQVKKVSGYSSHADMEGLLQFAVGVADTVKTVFVINSEPKTGAFFAQRLRDYVGIRAEAPQEGDSVELEF
;
A
#
# COMPACT_ATOMS: atom_id res chain seq x y z
N MET A 1 18.89 1.45 -19.90
CA MET A 1 18.28 2.30 -18.87
C MET A 1 18.29 3.70 -19.42
N ASP A 2 17.14 4.35 -19.44
CA ASP A 2 17.05 5.73 -19.92
C ASP A 2 17.41 6.69 -18.78
N ILE A 3 18.40 7.54 -19.03
CA ILE A 3 18.90 8.54 -18.08
C ILE A 3 18.97 9.84 -18.85
N LEU A 4 18.20 10.84 -18.43
CA LEU A 4 18.16 12.18 -19.04
C LEU A 4 17.96 12.15 -20.58
N GLY A 5 17.08 11.26 -21.06
CA GLY A 5 16.77 11.14 -22.50
C GLY A 5 17.79 10.35 -23.33
N SER A 6 18.83 9.79 -22.72
CA SER A 6 19.82 8.95 -23.40
C SER A 6 19.74 7.49 -22.95
N ARG A 7 19.82 6.55 -23.90
CA ARG A 7 19.77 5.12 -23.61
C ARG A 7 21.16 4.61 -23.21
N VAL A 8 21.35 4.35 -21.91
CA VAL A 8 22.61 3.84 -21.35
C VAL A 8 22.56 2.32 -21.20
N ARG A 9 23.64 1.64 -21.62
CA ARG A 9 23.81 0.18 -21.45
C ARG A 9 24.21 -0.14 -20.01
N VAL A 10 23.40 -0.95 -19.33
CA VAL A 10 23.73 -1.46 -17.99
C VAL A 10 24.75 -2.60 -18.13
N ARG A 11 25.94 -2.44 -17.55
CA ARG A 11 27.01 -3.47 -17.53
C ARG A 11 27.16 -4.14 -16.17
N ALA A 12 26.50 -3.61 -15.13
CA ALA A 12 26.56 -4.14 -13.78
C ALA A 12 25.56 -5.30 -13.58
N GLN A 13 25.84 -6.14 -12.59
CA GLN A 13 24.90 -7.15 -12.14
C GLN A 13 23.79 -6.50 -11.31
N VAL A 14 22.55 -6.66 -11.72
CA VAL A 14 21.38 -6.16 -10.98
C VAL A 14 20.89 -7.26 -10.04
N LYS A 15 20.86 -6.97 -8.74
CA LYS A 15 20.33 -7.87 -7.69
C LYS A 15 19.24 -7.15 -6.92
N LYS A 16 18.20 -7.89 -6.54
CA LYS A 16 17.15 -7.43 -5.64
C LYS A 16 17.31 -8.19 -4.32
N VAL A 17 17.42 -7.46 -3.23
CA VAL A 17 17.43 -8.02 -1.87
C VAL A 17 16.13 -7.57 -1.20
N SER A 18 15.25 -8.52 -0.90
CA SER A 18 14.00 -8.27 -0.17
C SER A 18 14.23 -8.28 1.34
N GLY A 19 13.37 -7.58 2.10
CA GLY A 19 13.40 -7.63 3.57
C GLY A 19 14.21 -6.53 4.27
N TYR A 20 14.84 -5.61 3.52
CA TYR A 20 15.61 -4.50 4.11
C TYR A 20 14.80 -3.20 4.26
N SER A 21 13.64 -3.08 3.59
CA SER A 21 12.89 -1.81 3.50
C SER A 21 12.14 -1.42 4.78
N SER A 22 12.19 -2.22 5.84
CA SER A 22 11.49 -2.04 7.14
C SER A 22 9.96 -1.88 7.08
N HIS A 23 9.38 -1.72 5.90
CA HIS A 23 7.94 -1.77 5.68
C HIS A 23 7.44 -3.20 5.85
N ALA A 24 6.31 -3.33 6.55
CA ALA A 24 5.56 -4.57 6.58
C ALA A 24 5.18 -4.98 5.15
N ASP A 25 5.28 -6.28 4.89
CA ASP A 25 4.73 -6.86 3.67
C ASP A 25 3.20 -6.99 3.77
N MET A 26 2.58 -7.56 2.74
CA MET A 26 1.13 -7.70 2.68
C MET A 26 0.56 -8.53 3.85
N GLU A 27 1.26 -9.59 4.27
CA GLU A 27 0.83 -10.44 5.37
C GLU A 27 0.91 -9.68 6.70
N GLY A 28 2.02 -9.00 6.95
CA GLY A 28 2.18 -8.16 8.14
C GLY A 28 1.16 -7.03 8.22
N LEU A 29 0.83 -6.39 7.09
CA LEU A 29 -0.21 -5.35 7.04
C LEU A 29 -1.61 -5.92 7.30
N LEU A 30 -1.94 -7.11 6.79
CA LEU A 30 -3.21 -7.78 7.09
C LEU A 30 -3.30 -8.16 8.57
N GLN A 31 -2.23 -8.71 9.14
CA GLN A 31 -2.19 -9.07 10.56
C GLN A 31 -2.35 -7.83 11.45
N PHE A 32 -1.71 -6.72 11.08
CA PHE A 32 -1.91 -5.44 11.78
C PHE A 32 -3.37 -4.99 11.72
N ALA A 33 -4.01 -5.08 10.54
CA ALA A 33 -5.41 -4.71 10.38
C ALA A 33 -6.35 -5.60 11.20
N VAL A 34 -6.11 -6.91 11.27
CA VAL A 34 -6.87 -7.84 12.14
C VAL A 34 -6.82 -7.38 13.59
N GLY A 35 -5.66 -6.95 14.08
CA GLY A 35 -5.48 -6.50 15.47
C GLY A 35 -6.27 -5.24 15.86
N VAL A 36 -6.75 -4.46 14.89
CA VAL A 36 -7.53 -3.23 15.13
C VAL A 36 -8.97 -3.30 14.60
N ALA A 37 -9.37 -4.45 14.03
CA ALA A 37 -10.62 -4.58 13.28
C ALA A 37 -11.86 -4.16 14.08
N ASP A 38 -11.91 -4.53 15.36
CA ASP A 38 -13.07 -4.30 16.23
C ASP A 38 -13.12 -2.88 16.83
N THR A 39 -12.06 -2.08 16.66
CA THR A 39 -11.94 -0.75 17.30
C THR A 39 -12.05 0.40 16.32
N VAL A 40 -11.99 0.14 15.02
CA VAL A 40 -12.00 1.16 13.97
C VAL A 40 -13.29 1.11 13.14
N LYS A 41 -13.81 2.28 12.75
CA LYS A 41 -14.96 2.38 11.85
C LYS A 41 -14.56 2.23 10.37
N THR A 42 -13.44 2.85 9.98
CA THR A 42 -12.95 2.89 8.59
C THR A 42 -11.42 2.94 8.58
N VAL A 43 -10.79 2.24 7.64
CA VAL A 43 -9.34 2.29 7.37
C VAL A 43 -9.07 2.99 6.03
N PHE A 44 -8.15 3.96 6.01
CA PHE A 44 -7.73 4.65 4.80
C PHE A 44 -6.33 4.21 4.38
N VAL A 45 -6.21 3.64 3.17
CA VAL A 45 -4.94 3.18 2.60
C VAL A 45 -4.30 4.33 1.82
N ILE A 46 -3.14 4.80 2.31
CA ILE A 46 -2.38 5.92 1.74
C ILE A 46 -0.95 5.50 1.39
N ASN A 47 -0.13 6.42 0.85
CA ASN A 47 1.30 6.21 0.52
C ASN A 47 1.56 4.97 -0.36
N SER A 48 0.65 4.69 -1.28
CA SER A 48 0.76 3.59 -2.22
C SER A 48 0.49 4.08 -3.63
N GLU A 49 1.03 3.38 -4.63
CA GLU A 49 0.57 3.60 -6.00
C GLU A 49 -0.94 3.31 -6.09
N PRO A 50 -1.70 4.05 -6.91
CA PRO A 50 -3.16 3.99 -6.91
C PRO A 50 -3.74 2.57 -7.02
N LYS A 51 -3.15 1.73 -7.89
CA LYS A 51 -3.58 0.34 -8.07
C LYS A 51 -3.28 -0.53 -6.85
N THR A 52 -2.11 -0.35 -6.25
CA THR A 52 -1.66 -1.10 -5.08
C THR A 52 -2.53 -0.76 -3.86
N GLY A 53 -2.82 0.53 -3.66
CA GLY A 53 -3.71 0.99 -2.58
C GLY A 53 -5.13 0.47 -2.72
N ALA A 54 -5.73 0.62 -3.91
CA ALA A 54 -7.07 0.11 -4.18
C ALA A 54 -7.17 -1.41 -4.00
N PHE A 55 -6.15 -2.15 -4.47
CA PHE A 55 -6.05 -3.59 -4.27
C PHE A 55 -5.98 -3.97 -2.79
N PHE A 56 -5.14 -3.28 -2.00
CA PHE A 56 -5.02 -3.58 -0.57
C PHE A 56 -6.30 -3.23 0.21
N ALA A 57 -6.94 -2.10 -0.10
CA ALA A 57 -8.23 -1.72 0.50
C ALA A 57 -9.31 -2.77 0.21
N GLN A 58 -9.32 -3.36 -0.99
CA GLN A 58 -10.21 -4.49 -1.28
C GLN A 58 -9.92 -5.70 -0.40
N ARG A 59 -8.64 -6.06 -0.19
CA ARG A 59 -8.27 -7.20 0.66
C ARG A 59 -8.66 -7.00 2.12
N LEU A 60 -8.58 -5.78 2.62
CA LEU A 60 -9.06 -5.44 3.97
C LEU A 60 -10.56 -5.70 4.11
N ARG A 61 -11.36 -5.30 3.10
CA ARG A 61 -12.81 -5.57 3.09
C ARG A 61 -13.10 -7.07 2.97
N ASP A 62 -12.45 -7.76 2.04
CA ASP A 62 -12.77 -9.15 1.70
C ASP A 62 -12.30 -10.16 2.77
N TYR A 63 -11.14 -9.91 3.41
CA TYR A 63 -10.51 -10.88 4.31
C TYR A 63 -10.58 -10.50 5.78
N VAL A 64 -10.65 -9.21 6.10
CA VAL A 64 -10.71 -8.72 7.48
C VAL A 64 -12.11 -8.24 7.84
N GLY A 65 -12.95 -7.90 6.85
CA GLY A 65 -14.31 -7.42 7.07
C GLY A 65 -14.39 -5.95 7.51
N ILE A 66 -13.28 -5.20 7.43
CA ILE A 66 -13.23 -3.79 7.83
C ILE A 66 -13.60 -2.91 6.62
N ARG A 67 -14.38 -1.86 6.84
CA ARG A 67 -14.59 -0.82 5.84
C ARG A 67 -13.24 -0.15 5.53
N ALA A 68 -12.78 -0.25 4.29
CA ALA A 68 -11.52 0.33 3.87
C ALA A 68 -11.67 1.11 2.56
N GLU A 69 -10.94 2.22 2.45
CA GLU A 69 -10.97 3.13 1.30
C GLU A 69 -9.52 3.52 0.93
N ALA A 70 -9.25 3.79 -0.34
CA ALA A 70 -7.94 4.23 -0.83
C ALA A 70 -8.10 5.58 -1.54
N PRO A 71 -8.11 6.69 -0.78
CA PRO A 71 -8.30 8.02 -1.34
C PRO A 71 -7.13 8.40 -2.26
N GLN A 72 -7.43 9.21 -3.27
CA GLN A 72 -6.45 9.76 -4.19
C GLN A 72 -5.98 11.14 -3.74
N GLU A 73 -4.90 11.61 -4.36
CA GLU A 73 -4.41 12.97 -4.13
C GLU A 73 -5.49 13.99 -4.47
N GLY A 74 -5.81 14.86 -3.51
CA GLY A 74 -6.86 15.87 -3.63
C GLY A 74 -8.22 15.46 -3.08
N ASP A 75 -8.43 14.17 -2.76
CA ASP A 75 -9.66 13.73 -2.12
C ASP A 75 -9.76 14.23 -0.68
N SER A 76 -10.99 14.53 -0.25
CA SER A 76 -11.32 14.87 1.13
C SER A 76 -12.33 13.87 1.68
N VAL A 77 -12.17 13.49 2.95
CA VAL A 77 -13.11 12.60 3.64
C VAL A 77 -13.60 13.29 4.91
N GLU A 78 -14.91 13.39 5.05
CA GLU A 78 -15.54 13.84 6.29
C GLU A 78 -15.72 12.66 7.25
N LEU A 79 -15.42 12.89 8.53
CA LEU A 79 -15.52 11.88 9.58
C LEU A 79 -16.71 12.18 10.50
N GLU A 80 -17.60 11.20 10.65
CA GLU A 80 -18.72 11.25 11.59
C GLU A 80 -18.36 10.50 12.89
N PHE A 81 -18.41 11.22 14.01
CA PHE A 81 -18.04 10.71 15.34
C PHE A 81 -19.23 10.13 16.08
#